data_AF-A0A6V8CJL5-F1
#
_entry.id   AF-A0A6V8CJL5-F1
#
_cell.length_a   1.000
_cell.length_b   1.000
_cell.length_c   1.000
_cell.angle_alpha   90.00
_cell.angle_beta   90.00
_cell.angle_gamma   90.00
#
_symmetry.space_group_name_H-M   'P 1'
#
loop_
_entity.id
_entity.type
_entity.pdbx_description
1 polymer ?
#
loop_
_entity_poly.entity_id
_entity_poly.type
_entity_poly.pdbx_seq_one_letter_code
_entity_poly.pdbx_strand_id
1 'polypeptide(L)'
;HPSGNDFDRLVWYLDVDIASGGTGTLSLKDHVGTSALTRQWGSNSQESGSIGVIPSVSGEYSLTVTLNGQSSFIHLKVAGGLVNQWTL
;
A
#
# COMPACT_ATOMS: atom_id res chain seq x y z
N HIS A 1 16.06 -0.69 6.01
CA HIS A 1 16.74 0.21 5.04
C HIS A 1 18.22 -0.19 4.94
N PRO A 2 18.93 -0.01 3.80
CA PRO A 2 20.36 -0.32 3.69
C PRO A 2 21.26 0.46 4.67
N SER A 3 20.78 1.56 5.26
CA SER A 3 21.48 2.28 6.35
C SER A 3 21.16 1.78 7.77
N GLY A 4 20.36 0.72 7.93
CA GLY A 4 20.00 0.16 9.24
C GLY A 4 18.95 0.92 10.06
N ASN A 5 18.49 2.10 9.61
CA ASN A 5 17.48 2.89 10.31
C ASN A 5 16.04 2.60 9.84
N ASP A 6 15.07 2.82 10.72
CA ASP A 6 13.65 2.82 10.40
C ASP A 6 13.26 4.04 9.57
N PHE A 7 12.16 3.92 8.82
CA PHE A 7 11.58 5.03 8.08
C PHE A 7 10.62 5.82 8.95
N ASP A 8 10.44 7.11 8.70
CA ASP A 8 9.44 7.95 9.39
C ASP A 8 8.04 7.74 8.82
N ARG A 9 7.95 7.44 7.52
CA ARG A 9 6.72 7.29 6.77
C ARG A 9 6.82 6.12 5.79
N LEU A 10 5.68 5.56 5.44
CA LEU A 10 5.54 4.62 4.34
C LEU A 10 4.65 5.27 3.28
N VAL A 11 5.20 5.46 2.08
CA VAL A 11 4.53 6.06 0.94
C VAL A 11 4.12 4.94 0.00
N TRP A 12 2.91 5.01 -0.53
CA TRP A 12 2.41 4.02 -1.46
C TRP A 12 1.77 4.67 -2.68
N TYR A 13 1.84 3.96 -3.80
CA TYR A 13 1.15 4.26 -5.05
C TYR A 13 0.37 3.02 -5.47
N LEU A 14 -0.83 3.24 -5.99
CA LEU A 14 -1.76 2.18 -6.37
C LEU A 14 -2.46 2.50 -7.68
N ASP A 15 -2.47 1.50 -8.57
CA ASP A 15 -3.21 1.51 -9.82
C ASP A 15 -3.85 0.13 -10.04
N VAL A 16 -5.15 0.11 -10.29
CA VAL A 16 -5.97 -1.10 -10.29
C VAL A 16 -6.97 -1.05 -11.42
N ASP A 17 -7.08 -2.17 -12.12
CA ASP A 17 -8.18 -2.47 -13.02
C ASP A 17 -8.65 -3.90 -12.73
N ILE A 18 -9.92 -4.05 -12.36
CA ILE A 18 -10.55 -5.35 -12.15
C ILE A 18 -11.46 -5.64 -13.33
N ALA A 19 -11.10 -6.68 -14.10
CA ALA A 19 -11.91 -7.15 -15.21
C ALA A 19 -13.29 -7.65 -14.76
N SER A 20 -14.21 -7.81 -15.72
CA SER A 20 -15.54 -8.37 -15.47
C SER A 20 -15.47 -9.74 -14.78
N GLY A 21 -16.25 -9.93 -13.72
CA GLY A 21 -16.26 -11.13 -12.88
C GLY A 21 -15.06 -11.25 -11.93
N GLY A 22 -14.11 -10.32 -11.97
CA GLY A 22 -12.94 -10.30 -11.10
C GLY A 22 -13.20 -9.70 -9.71
N THR A 23 -12.25 -9.92 -8.80
CA THR A 23 -12.22 -9.30 -7.46
C THR A 23 -10.78 -9.08 -7.02
N GLY A 24 -10.58 -8.13 -6.11
CA GLY A 24 -9.29 -7.89 -5.51
C GLY A 24 -9.37 -7.38 -4.08
N THR A 25 -8.36 -7.68 -3.29
CA THR A 25 -8.17 -7.10 -1.94
C THR A 25 -6.70 -6.75 -1.73
N LEU A 26 -6.47 -5.70 -0.95
CA LEU A 26 -5.15 -5.31 -0.47
C LEU A 26 -5.27 -4.95 1.00
N SER A 27 -4.35 -5.50 1.81
CA SER A 27 -4.20 -5.17 3.22
C SER A 27 -2.73 -4.93 3.53
N LEU A 28 -2.43 -3.77 4.11
CA LEU A 28 -1.13 -3.46 4.70
C LEU A 28 -1.33 -3.24 6.20
N LYS A 29 -0.63 -4.03 7.02
CA LYS A 29 -0.70 -3.98 8.48
C LYS A 29 0.68 -3.66 9.05
N ASP A 30 0.71 -2.83 10.08
CA ASP A 30 1.89 -2.68 10.93
C ASP A 30 2.06 -3.91 11.85
N HIS A 31 3.24 -4.06 12.46
CA HIS A 31 3.55 -5.17 13.37
C HIS A 31 2.71 -5.11 14.67
N VAL A 32 2.12 -3.96 15.00
CA VAL A 32 1.17 -3.82 16.12
C VAL A 32 -0.26 -4.26 15.73
N GLY A 33 -0.46 -4.73 14.50
CA GLY A 33 -1.69 -5.37 14.03
C GLY A 33 -2.78 -4.40 13.55
N THR A 34 -2.49 -3.10 13.50
CA THR A 34 -3.43 -2.09 13.00
C THR A 34 -3.37 -2.06 11.47
N SER A 35 -4.53 -2.18 10.83
CA SER A 35 -4.63 -2.05 9.36
C SER A 35 -4.38 -0.61 8.96
N ALA A 36 -3.19 -0.34 8.42
CA ALA A 36 -2.80 0.98 7.95
C ALA A 36 -3.34 1.30 6.54
N LEU A 37 -3.62 0.28 5.74
CA LEU A 37 -4.30 0.42 4.44
C LEU A 37 -5.12 -0.84 4.14
N THR A 38 -6.41 -0.65 3.88
CA THR A 38 -7.29 -1.71 3.38
C THR A 38 -7.99 -1.22 2.12
N ARG A 39 -8.02 -2.07 1.09
CA ARG A 39 -8.77 -1.87 -0.14
C ARG A 39 -9.48 -3.15 -0.55
N GLN A 40 -10.63 -2.98 -1.16
CA GLN A 40 -11.42 -4.05 -1.75
C GLN A 40 -12.02 -3.54 -3.05
N TRP A 41 -11.91 -4.35 -4.09
CA TRP A 41 -12.42 -4.04 -5.42
C TRP A 41 -13.30 -5.18 -5.92
N GLY A 42 -14.44 -4.82 -6.50
CA GLY A 42 -15.35 -5.75 -7.18
C GLY A 42 -15.15 -5.73 -8.70
N SER A 43 -15.96 -6.52 -9.40
CA SER A 43 -15.99 -6.57 -10.86
C SER A 43 -16.08 -5.17 -11.49
N ASN A 44 -15.28 -4.92 -12.54
CA ASN A 44 -15.22 -3.65 -13.28
C ASN A 44 -14.78 -2.43 -12.44
N SER A 45 -14.15 -2.64 -11.28
CA SER A 45 -13.61 -1.54 -10.47
C SER A 45 -12.29 -1.04 -11.06
N GLN A 46 -12.10 0.27 -11.00
CA GLN A 46 -10.83 0.92 -11.34
C GLN A 46 -10.44 1.89 -10.23
N GLU A 47 -9.15 1.97 -9.96
CA GLU A 47 -8.54 2.97 -9.09
C GLU A 47 -7.22 3.38 -9.73
N SER A 48 -7.12 4.59 -10.26
CA SER A 48 -5.93 4.99 -11.02
C SER A 48 -5.13 6.06 -10.31
N GLY A 49 -3.86 5.76 -10.07
CA GLY A 49 -2.88 6.71 -9.57
C GLY A 49 -3.07 7.17 -8.12
N SER A 50 -3.76 6.38 -7.28
CA SER A 50 -3.92 6.70 -5.86
C SER A 50 -2.57 6.71 -5.16
N ILE A 51 -2.30 7.78 -4.40
CA ILE A 51 -1.08 7.92 -3.60
C ILE A 51 -1.49 8.18 -2.15
N GLY A 52 -0.77 7.60 -1.20
CA GLY A 52 -0.97 7.89 0.21
C GLY A 52 0.28 7.72 1.05
N VAL A 53 0.16 8.20 2.29
CA VAL A 53 1.24 8.18 3.29
C VAL A 53 0.71 7.59 4.58
N ILE A 54 1.47 6.68 5.16
CA ILE A 54 1.19 6.02 6.44
C ILE A 54 2.30 6.43 7.41
N PRO A 55 1.98 6.95 8.61
CA PRO A 55 2.97 7.13 9.66
C PRO A 55 3.67 5.82 9.99
N SER A 56 5.00 5.83 10.06
CA SER A 56 5.75 4.65 10.47
C SER A 56 5.78 4.52 11.98
N VAL A 57 5.33 3.37 12.49
CA VAL A 57 5.24 3.09 13.93
C VAL A 57 6.20 1.99 14.37
N SER A 58 6.42 0.98 13.53
CA SER A 58 7.18 -0.23 13.91
C SER A 58 8.29 -0.65 12.94
N GLY A 59 8.50 0.07 11.82
CA GLY A 59 9.47 -0.29 10.78
C GLY A 59 9.12 -1.55 9.96
N GLU A 60 8.41 -2.51 10.57
CA GLU A 60 7.96 -3.77 9.99
C GLU A 60 6.49 -3.74 9.57
N TYR A 61 6.22 -4.30 8.39
CA TYR A 61 4.89 -4.32 7.77
C TYR A 61 4.59 -5.65 7.11
N SER A 62 3.34 -6.08 7.22
CA SER A 62 2.80 -7.23 6.48
C SER A 62 1.89 -6.74 5.36
N LEU A 63 2.24 -7.09 4.12
CA LEU A 63 1.43 -6.84 2.93
C LEU A 63 0.75 -8.13 2.49
N THR A 64 -0.56 -8.08 2.26
CA THR A 64 -1.34 -9.16 1.66
C THR A 64 -2.14 -8.61 0.50
N VAL A 65 -2.03 -9.27 -0.65
CA VAL A 65 -2.77 -8.93 -1.87
C VAL A 65 -3.44 -10.18 -2.39
N THR A 66 -4.71 -10.07 -2.79
CA THR A 66 -5.45 -11.14 -3.48
C THR A 66 -6.04 -10.56 -4.74
N LEU A 67 -5.94 -11.31 -5.84
CA LEU A 67 -6.48 -10.92 -7.13
C LEU A 67 -7.07 -12.14 -7.83
N ASN A 68 -8.30 -12.00 -8.30
CA ASN A 68 -8.99 -13.00 -9.10
C ASN A 68 -9.52 -12.35 -10.39
N GLY A 69 -9.38 -13.08 -11.50
CA GLY A 69 -9.76 -12.62 -12.86
C GLY A 69 -8.55 -12.52 -13.79
N GLN A 70 -8.62 -13.17 -14.95
CA GLN A 70 -7.47 -13.37 -15.86
C GLN A 70 -6.92 -12.10 -16.52
N SER A 71 -7.66 -10.99 -16.51
CA SER A 71 -7.25 -9.71 -17.10
C SER A 71 -7.21 -8.56 -16.11
N SER A 72 -7.38 -8.84 -14.82
CA SER A 72 -7.29 -7.85 -13.75
C SER A 72 -5.83 -7.59 -13.37
N PHE A 73 -5.53 -6.40 -12.85
CA PHE A 73 -4.23 -6.09 -12.26
C PHE A 73 -4.34 -5.24 -11.00
N ILE A 74 -3.33 -5.39 -10.14
CA ILE A 74 -3.04 -4.48 -9.02
C ILE A 74 -1.56 -4.12 -9.13
N HIS A 75 -1.27 -2.88 -9.51
CA HIS A 75 0.08 -2.32 -9.49
C HIS A 75 0.28 -1.54 -8.20
N LEU A 76 1.09 -2.10 -7.31
CA LEU A 76 1.44 -1.50 -6.03
C LEU A 76 2.93 -1.13 -6.01
N LYS A 77 3.23 0.09 -5.59
CA LYS A 77 4.59 0.49 -5.19
C LYS A 77 4.56 0.97 -3.75
N VAL A 78 5.57 0.57 -2.98
CA VAL A 78 5.73 0.97 -1.58
C VAL A 78 7.17 1.44 -1.38
N ALA A 79 7.33 2.56 -0.69
CA ALA A 79 8.63 3.13 -0.36
C ALA A 79 8.63 3.64 1.09
N GLY A 80 9.79 3.53 1.75
CA GLY A 80 10.04 4.22 3.01
C GLY A 80 10.46 5.67 2.78
N GLY A 81 9.90 6.60 3.54
CA GLY A 81 10.20 8.03 3.50
C GLY A 81 10.78 8.53 4.83
N LEU A 82 11.73 9.46 4.74
CA LEU A 82 12.32 10.16 5.88
C LEU A 82 11.80 11.60 5.93
N VAL A 83 11.53 12.11 7.13
CA VAL A 83 11.04 13.47 7.38
C VAL A 83 12.14 14.25 8.08
N ASN A 84 12.66 15.28 7.42
CA ASN A 84 13.61 16.21 8.01
C ASN A 84 12.90 17.54 8.29
N GLN A 85 13.07 18.09 9.50
CA GLN A 85 12.57 19.41 9.88
C GLN A 85 13.73 20.30 10.29
N TRP A 86 13.70 21.56 9.85
CA TRP A 86 14.71 22.56 10.18
C TRP A 86 13.99 23.73 10.85
N THR A 87 14.46 24.13 12.02
CA THR A 87 14.05 25.39 12.66
C THR A 87 15.10 26.44 12.29
N LEU A 88 14.65 27.53 11.68
CA LEU A 88 15.51 28.66 11.29
C LEU A 88 15.82 29.56 12.49
#